data_AF-A0A4V5NDB4-F1
#
_entry.id   AF-A0A4V5NDB4-F1
#
_cell.length_a   1.000
_cell.length_b   1.000
_cell.length_c   1.000
_cell.angle_alpha   90.00
_cell.angle_beta   90.00
_cell.angle_gamma   90.00
#
_symmetry.space_group_name_H-M   'P 1'
#
loop_
_entity.id
_entity.type
_entity.pdbx_description
1 polymer ?
#
loop_
_entity_poly.entity_id
_entity_poly.type
_entity_poly.pdbx_seq_one_letter_code
_entity_poly.pdbx_strand_id
1 'polypeptide(L)'
;MAYTEDSVRAKLSALNETQESIVTVAQWVMFHRRHSGTTAQIWLQRLKDSGAAKRLNLIYLANEVVQQSKARKKDDFSTAFSPLMADATAIAYKGATHEVQQKIRRVIET
;
A
#
# COMPACT_ATOMS: atom_id res chain seq x y z
N MET A 1 2.27 15.76 -12.37
CA MET A 1 1.77 14.57 -13.09
C MET A 1 0.29 14.46 -12.84
N ALA A 2 -0.53 14.27 -13.88
CA ALA A 2 -1.96 14.03 -13.71
C ALA A 2 -2.19 12.68 -13.00
N TYR A 3 -3.26 12.58 -12.23
CA TYR A 3 -3.71 11.32 -11.69
C TYR A 3 -4.47 10.54 -12.76
N THR A 4 -3.95 9.38 -13.13
CA THR A 4 -4.64 8.40 -13.98
C THR A 4 -4.47 7.01 -13.37
N GLU A 5 -5.40 6.09 -13.62
CA GLU A 5 -5.25 4.71 -13.12
C GLU A 5 -3.94 4.07 -13.60
N ASP A 6 -3.55 4.32 -14.86
CA ASP A 6 -2.30 3.81 -15.42
C ASP A 6 -1.07 4.35 -14.69
N SER A 7 -1.08 5.63 -14.30
CA SER A 7 0.02 6.20 -13.51
C SER A 7 0.16 5.54 -12.13
N VAL A 8 -0.97 5.17 -11.51
CA VAL A 8 -0.98 4.41 -10.25
C VAL A 8 -0.42 3.01 -10.49
N ARG A 9 -0.93 2.29 -11.51
CA ARG A 9 -0.46 0.93 -11.86
C ARG A 9 1.04 0.90 -12.17
N ALA A 10 1.54 1.89 -12.90
CA ALA A 10 2.96 2.04 -13.21
C ALA A 10 3.80 2.26 -11.94
N LYS A 11 3.38 3.15 -11.04
CA LYS A 11 4.08 3.41 -9.77
C LYS A 11 4.11 2.19 -8.86
N LEU A 12 2.97 1.51 -8.70
CA LEU A 12 2.91 0.26 -7.92
C LEU A 12 3.77 -0.83 -8.55
N SER A 13 3.90 -0.86 -9.88
CA SER A 13 4.77 -1.81 -10.59
C SER A 13 6.25 -1.50 -10.41
N ALA A 14 6.63 -0.23 -10.39
CA ALA A 14 8.01 0.22 -10.16
C ALA A 14 8.44 0.18 -8.68
N LEU A 15 7.50 0.07 -7.74
CA LEU A 15 7.78 0.03 -6.30
C LEU A 15 8.78 -1.08 -5.93
N ASN A 16 9.84 -0.75 -5.20
CA ASN A 16 10.79 -1.74 -4.69
C ASN A 16 10.84 -1.71 -3.16
N GLU A 17 11.76 -2.46 -2.58
CA GLU A 17 11.88 -2.66 -1.13
C GLU A 17 12.64 -1.52 -0.40
N THR A 18 13.18 -0.54 -1.13
CA THR A 18 13.90 0.56 -0.50
C THR A 18 12.92 1.55 0.14
N GLN A 19 13.30 2.07 1.31
CA GLN A 19 12.51 3.08 2.01
C GLN A 19 12.29 4.32 1.14
N GLU A 20 13.29 4.74 0.37
CA GLU A 20 13.17 5.86 -0.56
C GLU A 20 12.09 5.62 -1.63
N SER A 21 12.02 4.42 -2.20
CA SER A 21 10.98 4.06 -3.18
C SER A 21 9.59 4.13 -2.55
N ILE A 22 9.43 3.54 -1.37
CA ILE A 22 8.17 3.51 -0.62
C ILE A 22 7.71 4.94 -0.28
N VAL A 23 8.59 5.75 0.31
CA VAL A 23 8.27 7.13 0.71
C VAL A 23 7.94 8.00 -0.49
N THR A 24 8.70 7.90 -1.58
CA THR A 24 8.46 8.69 -2.79
C THR A 24 7.11 8.36 -3.42
N VAL A 25 6.74 7.08 -3.50
CA VAL A 25 5.44 6.66 -4.01
C VAL A 25 4.33 7.09 -3.05
N ALA A 26 4.52 6.94 -1.73
CA ALA A 26 3.57 7.37 -0.71
C ALA A 26 3.27 8.87 -0.81
N GLN A 27 4.30 9.71 -0.96
CA GLN A 27 4.13 11.16 -1.12
C GLN A 27 3.32 11.51 -2.38
N TRP A 28 3.57 10.83 -3.50
CA TRP A 28 2.81 11.05 -4.73
C TRP A 28 1.34 10.62 -4.59
N VAL A 29 1.09 9.50 -3.91
CA VAL A 29 -0.27 9.03 -3.59
C VAL A 29 -0.97 10.03 -2.67
N MET A 30 -0.28 10.47 -1.62
CA MET A 30 -0.75 11.45 -0.64
C MET A 30 -1.11 12.80 -1.28
N PHE A 31 -0.36 13.24 -2.29
CA PHE A 31 -0.67 14.44 -3.05
C PHE A 31 -2.03 14.33 -3.77
N HIS A 32 -2.40 13.12 -4.22
CA HIS A 32 -3.65 12.83 -4.92
C HIS A 32 -4.74 12.24 -4.02
N ARG A 33 -4.79 12.62 -2.73
CA ARG A 33 -5.73 12.06 -1.73
C ARG A 33 -7.21 12.08 -2.10
N ARG A 34 -7.64 12.97 -3.00
CA ARG A 34 -9.03 13.00 -3.53
C ARG A 34 -9.40 11.69 -4.22
N HIS A 35 -8.42 10.91 -4.65
CA HIS A 35 -8.58 9.62 -5.29
C HIS A 35 -8.20 8.45 -4.36
N SER A 36 -8.27 8.63 -3.03
CA SER A 36 -7.87 7.61 -2.06
C SER A 36 -8.61 6.28 -2.26
N GLY A 37 -9.92 6.33 -2.50
CA GLY A 37 -10.73 5.14 -2.80
C GLY A 37 -10.26 4.39 -4.04
N THR A 38 -10.11 5.09 -5.17
CA THR A 38 -9.60 4.50 -6.42
C THR A 38 -8.19 3.93 -6.25
N THR A 39 -7.30 4.66 -5.57
CA THR A 39 -5.94 4.20 -5.31
C THR A 39 -5.93 2.92 -4.47
N ALA A 40 -6.76 2.86 -3.42
CA ALA A 40 -6.85 1.69 -2.55
C ALA A 40 -7.37 0.44 -3.31
N GLN A 41 -8.33 0.61 -4.22
CA GLN A 41 -8.83 -0.48 -5.07
C GLN A 41 -7.76 -0.99 -6.05
N ILE A 42 -7.06 -0.09 -6.74
CA ILE A 42 -5.97 -0.48 -7.66
C ILE A 42 -4.84 -1.16 -6.90
N TRP A 43 -4.53 -0.68 -5.69
CA TRP A 43 -3.56 -1.30 -4.81
C TRP A 43 -3.95 -2.73 -4.44
N LEU A 44 -5.21 -2.98 -4.07
CA LEU A 44 -5.68 -4.32 -3.72
C LEU A 44 -5.64 -5.27 -4.92
N GLN A 45 -6.05 -4.81 -6.10
CA GLN A 45 -5.91 -5.60 -7.34
C GLN A 45 -4.44 -5.97 -7.57
N ARG A 46 -3.53 -4.98 -7.47
CA ARG A 46 -2.11 -5.22 -7.67
C ARG A 46 -1.53 -6.19 -6.65
N LEU A 47 -1.99 -6.15 -5.40
CA LEU A 47 -1.59 -7.07 -4.35
C LEU A 47 -1.99 -8.52 -4.69
N LYS A 48 -3.21 -8.72 -5.19
CA LYS A 48 -3.72 -10.03 -5.64
C LYS A 48 -2.85 -10.60 -6.76
N ASP A 49 -2.48 -9.77 -7.73
CA ASP A 49 -1.72 -10.17 -8.92
C ASP A 49 -0.19 -10.29 -8.68
N SER A 50 0.29 -9.92 -7.49
CA SER A 50 1.72 -9.87 -7.17
C SER A 50 2.22 -11.13 -6.46
N GLY A 51 3.50 -11.46 -6.61
CA GLY A 51 4.18 -12.48 -5.80
C GLY A 51 4.51 -12.00 -4.38
N ALA A 52 4.89 -12.92 -3.49
CA ALA A 52 5.07 -12.66 -2.05
C ALA A 52 6.01 -11.48 -1.72
N ALA A 53 7.18 -11.40 -2.36
CA ALA A 53 8.13 -10.29 -2.13
C ALA A 53 7.52 -8.92 -2.48
N LYS A 54 6.82 -8.83 -3.61
CA LYS A 54 6.15 -7.60 -4.05
C LYS A 54 4.96 -7.24 -3.17
N ARG A 55 4.23 -8.24 -2.66
CA ARG A 55 3.12 -8.02 -1.71
C ARG A 55 3.59 -7.34 -0.43
N LEU A 56 4.75 -7.73 0.10
CA LEU A 56 5.33 -7.08 1.28
C LEU A 56 5.57 -5.58 1.04
N ASN A 57 6.18 -5.22 -0.09
CA ASN A 57 6.43 -3.81 -0.44
C ASN A 57 5.13 -3.01 -0.57
N LEU A 58 4.08 -3.62 -1.12
CA LEU A 58 2.75 -3.00 -1.22
C LEU A 58 2.11 -2.79 0.15
N ILE A 59 2.28 -3.72 1.10
CA ILE A 59 1.83 -3.56 2.48
C ILE A 59 2.58 -2.41 3.17
N TYR A 60 3.90 -2.32 2.99
CA TYR A 60 4.67 -1.19 3.52
C TYR A 60 4.22 0.16 2.96
N LEU A 61 3.93 0.22 1.65
CA LEU A 61 3.37 1.42 1.04
C LEU A 61 2.02 1.83 1.65
N ALA A 62 1.10 0.87 1.84
CA ALA A 62 -0.20 1.17 2.45
C ALA A 62 -0.04 1.71 3.88
N ASN A 63 0.86 1.10 4.66
CA ASN A 63 1.19 1.57 6.00
C ASN A 63 1.75 2.99 6.00
N GLU A 64 2.76 3.26 5.17
CA GLU A 64 3.37 4.60 5.04
C GLU A 64 2.33 5.67 4.68
N VAL A 65 1.44 5.37 3.72
CA VAL A 65 0.36 6.29 3.30
C VAL A 65 -0.62 6.54 4.46
N VAL A 66 -1.07 5.51 5.16
CA VAL A 66 -2.01 5.66 6.28
C VAL A 66 -1.38 6.42 7.44
N GLN A 67 -0.14 6.10 7.81
CA GLN A 67 0.59 6.78 8.89
C GLN A 67 0.82 8.26 8.56
N GLN A 68 1.31 8.58 7.35
CA GLN A 68 1.49 9.98 6.92
C GLN A 68 0.14 10.72 6.82
N SER A 69 -0.92 10.06 6.39
CA SER A 69 -2.27 10.65 6.34
C SER A 69 -2.75 11.04 7.74
N LYS A 70 -2.63 10.13 8.72
CA LYS A 70 -2.96 10.40 10.12
C LYS A 70 -2.11 11.53 10.70
N ALA A 71 -0.80 11.54 10.45
CA ALA A 71 0.11 12.60 10.91
C ALA A 71 -0.30 14.00 10.39
N ARG A 72 -0.88 14.06 9.18
CA ARG A 72 -1.42 15.30 8.58
C ARG A 72 -2.88 15.59 8.96
N LYS A 73 -3.46 14.84 9.91
CA LYS A 73 -4.87 14.92 10.34
C LYS A 73 -5.84 14.77 9.17
N LYS A 74 -5.55 13.82 8.28
CA LYS A 74 -6.40 13.44 7.14
C LYS A 74 -6.76 11.97 7.25
N ASP A 75 -8.05 11.66 7.19
CA ASP A 75 -8.54 10.29 7.32
C ASP A 75 -8.90 9.65 5.97
N ASP A 76 -8.76 10.37 4.85
CA ASP A 76 -9.18 9.92 3.52
C ASP A 76 -8.61 8.53 3.16
N PHE A 77 -7.33 8.29 3.46
CA PHE A 77 -6.68 7.01 3.21
C PHE A 77 -6.97 5.98 4.31
N SER A 78 -7.06 6.40 5.58
CA SER A 78 -7.41 5.48 6.66
C SER A 78 -8.79 4.85 6.41
N THR A 79 -9.78 5.66 6.02
CA THR A 79 -11.13 5.21 5.67
C THR A 79 -11.14 4.35 4.40
N ALA A 80 -10.34 4.69 3.39
CA ALA A 80 -10.29 3.92 2.13
C ALA A 80 -9.61 2.55 2.28
N PHE A 81 -8.53 2.46 3.06
CA PHE A 81 -7.78 1.21 3.24
C PHE A 81 -8.40 0.29 4.29
N SER A 82 -9.02 0.82 5.35
CA SER A 82 -9.58 0.05 6.46
C SER A 82 -10.43 -1.18 6.04
N PRO A 83 -11.43 -1.06 5.13
CA PRO A 83 -12.24 -2.22 4.73
C PRO A 83 -11.45 -3.26 3.90
N LEU A 84 -10.29 -2.90 3.36
CA LEU A 84 -9.47 -3.76 2.50
C LEU A 84 -8.36 -4.48 3.28
N MET A 85 -7.99 -4.00 4.46
CA MET A 85 -6.83 -4.50 5.20
C MET A 85 -6.94 -5.99 5.56
N ALA A 86 -8.12 -6.47 5.95
CA ALA A 86 -8.31 -7.88 6.31
C ALA A 86 -8.03 -8.82 5.12
N ASP A 87 -8.60 -8.52 3.95
CA ASP A 87 -8.36 -9.30 2.72
C ASP A 87 -6.90 -9.17 2.28
N ALA A 88 -6.37 -7.94 2.28
CA ALA A 88 -5.00 -7.67 1.88
C ALA A 88 -3.96 -8.42 2.73
N THR A 89 -4.15 -8.44 4.05
CA THR A 89 -3.30 -9.21 4.96
C THR A 89 -3.37 -10.69 4.64
N ALA A 90 -4.55 -11.27 4.48
CA ALA A 90 -4.68 -12.70 4.16
C ALA A 90 -3.96 -13.06 2.84
N ILE A 91 -4.08 -12.21 1.82
CA ILE A 91 -3.39 -12.36 0.52
C ILE A 91 -1.87 -12.26 0.68
N ALA A 92 -1.40 -11.30 1.47
CA ALA A 92 0.03 -11.09 1.72
C ALA A 92 0.66 -12.24 2.51
N TYR A 93 -0.09 -12.86 3.44
CA TYR A 93 0.36 -14.03 4.19
C TYR A 93 0.41 -15.30 3.35
N LYS A 94 -0.53 -15.46 2.41
CA LYS A 94 -0.65 -16.66 1.59
C LYS A 94 0.56 -16.83 0.68
N GLY A 95 1.33 -17.90 0.92
CA GLY A 95 2.53 -18.22 0.15
C GLY A 95 3.77 -17.40 0.52
N ALA A 96 3.71 -16.59 1.58
CA ALA A 96 4.87 -15.90 2.12
C ALA A 96 5.70 -16.83 3.04
N THR A 97 7.01 -16.59 3.08
CA THR A 97 7.90 -17.27 4.04
C THR A 97 7.60 -16.82 5.47
N HIS A 98 8.04 -17.59 6.45
CA HIS A 98 7.85 -17.23 7.87
C HIS A 98 8.41 -15.83 8.19
N GLU A 99 9.58 -15.49 7.64
CA GLU A 99 10.19 -14.16 7.82
C GLU A 99 9.30 -13.03 7.28
N VAL A 100 8.74 -13.20 6.08
CA VAL A 100 7.84 -12.20 5.47
C VAL A 100 6.54 -12.08 6.27
N GLN A 101 5.98 -13.20 6.75
CA GLN A 101 4.80 -13.17 7.62
C GLN A 101 5.05 -12.39 8.91
N GLN A 102 6.21 -12.59 9.57
CA GLN A 102 6.59 -11.81 10.76
C GLN A 102 6.69 -10.31 10.46
N LYS A 103 7.24 -9.94 9.29
CA LYS A 103 7.30 -8.55 8.86
C LYS A 103 5.91 -7.95 8.64
N ILE A 104 5.00 -8.66 7.97
CA ILE A 104 3.62 -8.20 7.75
C ILE A 104 2.89 -8.07 9.09
N ARG A 105 3.07 -9.03 10.01
CA ARG A 105 2.48 -8.98 11.36
C ARG A 105 2.82 -7.69 12.09
N ARG A 106 4.11 -7.33 12.12
CA ARG A 106 4.58 -6.11 12.80
C ARG A 106 3.93 -4.84 12.25
N VAL A 107 3.63 -4.79 10.96
CA VAL A 107 2.97 -3.63 10.32
C VAL A 107 1.49 -3.52 10.71
N ILE A 108 0.84 -4.63 11.03
CA ILE A 108 -0.59 -4.64 11.41
C ILE A 108 -0.78 -4.32 12.89
N GLU A 109 0.22 -4.64 13.71
CA GLU A 109 0.21 -4.39 15.16
C GLU A 109 0.55 -2.93 15.52
N THR A 110 0.98 -2.09 14.56
CA THR A 110 1.24 -0.65 14.73
C THR A 110 0.04 0.24 14.45
#